data_AF-A0A9E3DDI8-F1
#
_entry.id   AF-A0A9E3DDI8-F1
#
_cell.length_a   1.000
_cell.length_b   1.000
_cell.length_c   1.000
_cell.angle_alpha   90.00
_cell.angle_beta   90.00
_cell.angle_gamma   90.00
#
_symmetry.space_group_name_H-M   'P 1'
#
loop_
_entity.id
_entity.type
_entity.pdbx_description
1 polymer ?
#
loop_
_entity_poly.entity_id
_entity_poly.type
_entity_poly.pdbx_seq_one_letter_code
_entity_poly.pdbx_strand_id
1 'polypeptide(L)'
;IFDAAEDTVRWSVQAAGAAPVAVIRTALIGPDPATGIPVQLRSQAVGGAGVLDADGHATLPLVDAPRGPMTEATAWGHDWSATSVIIGAETTESREIRDRVRRWARARLDMPPPDAFLAEILASESVY
;
A
#
# COMPACT_ATOMS: atom_id res chain seq x y z
N ILE A 1 8.43 -0.94 10.73
CA ILE A 1 7.66 -2.14 10.26
C ILE A 1 6.28 -1.62 9.89
N PHE A 2 5.83 -1.75 8.64
CA PHE A 2 4.48 -1.34 8.27
C PHE A 2 3.50 -2.25 9.00
N ASP A 3 2.68 -1.65 9.85
CA ASP A 3 1.58 -2.37 10.46
C ASP A 3 0.64 -2.85 9.36
N ALA A 4 0.45 -4.16 9.34
CA ALA A 4 -0.33 -4.86 8.32
C ALA A 4 -1.80 -4.96 8.73
N ALA A 5 -2.32 -3.91 9.37
CA ALA A 5 -3.74 -3.65 9.45
C ALA A 5 -4.28 -3.42 8.02
N GLU A 6 -5.54 -3.76 7.79
CA GLU A 6 -6.15 -3.70 6.46
C GLU A 6 -6.15 -2.27 5.90
N ASP A 7 -6.05 -2.16 4.57
CA ASP A 7 -6.21 -0.88 3.85
C ASP A 7 -5.38 0.29 4.39
N THR A 8 -4.16 0.00 4.85
CA THR A 8 -3.20 1.00 5.34
C THR A 8 -2.69 1.94 4.27
N VAL A 9 -3.00 1.67 3.00
CA VAL A 9 -2.67 2.52 1.86
C VAL A 9 -3.95 3.07 1.26
N ARG A 10 -4.11 4.40 1.31
CA ARG A 10 -5.15 5.12 0.58
C ARG A 10 -4.52 5.86 -0.59
N TRP A 11 -5.25 5.95 -1.68
CA TRP A 11 -4.81 6.70 -2.84
C TRP A 11 -5.97 7.40 -3.55
N SER A 12 -5.66 8.46 -4.26
CA SER A 12 -6.60 9.19 -5.11
C SER A 12 -5.86 9.86 -6.26
N VAL A 13 -6.52 10.03 -7.40
CA VAL A 13 -6.04 10.89 -8.47
C VAL A 13 -6.54 12.31 -8.23
N GLN A 14 -5.64 13.29 -8.35
CA GLN A 14 -5.92 14.70 -8.16
C GLN A 14 -5.40 15.52 -9.33
N ALA A 15 -6.12 16.57 -9.70
CA ALA A 15 -5.61 17.59 -10.61
C ALA A 15 -4.69 18.54 -9.82
N ALA A 16 -3.39 18.53 -10.15
CA ALA A 16 -2.40 19.40 -9.51
C ALA A 16 -1.69 20.25 -10.56
N GLY A 17 -2.24 21.44 -10.84
CA GLY A 17 -1.70 22.34 -11.86
C GLY A 17 -1.88 21.78 -13.27
N ALA A 18 -0.78 21.60 -14.01
CA ALA A 18 -0.82 21.25 -15.43
C ALA A 18 -0.97 19.75 -15.74
N ALA A 19 -0.71 18.86 -14.76
CA ALA A 19 -0.78 17.42 -14.93
C ALA A 19 -1.44 16.74 -13.73
N PRO A 20 -2.23 15.67 -13.94
CA PRO A 20 -2.81 14.89 -12.85
C PRO A 20 -1.72 14.11 -12.11
N VAL A 21 -1.92 13.96 -10.81
CA VAL A 21 -1.03 13.22 -9.90
C VAL A 21 -1.82 12.17 -9.13
N ALA A 22 -1.16 11.10 -8.74
CA ALA A 22 -1.69 10.21 -7.70
C ALA A 22 -1.12 10.62 -6.34
N VAL A 23 -2.00 10.86 -5.38
CA VAL A 23 -1.64 11.13 -3.99
C VAL A 23 -1.84 9.84 -3.20
N ILE A 24 -0.77 9.39 -2.54
CA ILE A 24 -0.73 8.18 -1.72
C ILE A 24 -0.60 8.59 -0.26
N ARG A 25 -1.31 7.89 0.62
CA ARG A 25 -1.20 8.03 2.07
C ARG A 25 -1.07 6.66 2.71
N THR A 26 -0.06 6.48 3.54
CA THR A 26 0.19 5.23 4.26
C THR A 26 0.06 5.43 5.76
N ALA A 27 -0.63 4.54 6.46
CA ALA A 27 -0.57 4.48 7.92
C ALA A 27 0.83 4.03 8.36
N LEU A 28 1.42 4.75 9.32
CA LEU A 28 2.76 4.48 9.85
C LEU A 28 2.66 3.97 11.28
N ILE A 29 3.50 2.99 11.62
CA ILE A 29 3.70 2.51 13.00
C ILE A 29 5.18 2.51 13.32
N GLY A 30 5.50 3.04 14.50
CA GLY A 30 6.85 3.14 15.03
C GLY A 30 7.44 4.56 14.90
N PRO A 31 8.60 4.78 15.53
CA PRO A 31 9.23 6.11 15.59
C PRO A 31 10.05 6.45 14.34
N ASP A 32 10.37 5.46 13.50
CA ASP A 32 11.24 5.66 12.34
C ASP A 32 10.48 6.33 11.18
N PRO A 33 11.06 7.36 10.54
CA PRO A 33 10.42 8.06 9.43
C PRO A 33 10.33 7.18 8.19
N ALA A 34 9.25 7.32 7.42
CA ALA A 34 9.05 6.61 6.15
C ALA A 34 9.82 7.22 4.96
N THR A 35 10.57 8.30 5.20
CA THR A 35 11.25 9.08 4.16
C THR A 35 12.09 8.21 3.23
N GLY A 36 11.88 8.36 1.93
CA GLY A 36 12.68 7.70 0.89
C GLY A 36 12.25 6.28 0.55
N ILE A 37 11.21 5.75 1.19
CA ILE A 37 10.64 4.45 0.80
C ILE A 37 9.97 4.60 -0.57
N PRO A 38 10.34 3.78 -1.57
CA PRO A 38 9.81 3.91 -2.92
C PRO A 38 8.32 3.55 -2.98
N VAL A 39 7.59 4.24 -3.84
CA VAL A 39 6.16 4.01 -4.08
C VAL A 39 5.92 3.90 -5.58
N GLN A 40 5.13 2.92 -5.96
CA GLN A 40 4.69 2.72 -7.34
C GLN A 40 3.18 2.54 -7.40
N LEU A 41 2.55 3.18 -8.37
CA LEU A 41 1.16 2.98 -8.74
C LEU A 41 1.10 2.45 -10.17
N ARG A 42 0.28 1.43 -10.41
CA ARG A 42 0.03 0.87 -11.74
C ARG A 42 -1.46 0.64 -11.96
N SER A 43 -1.94 1.05 -13.13
CA SER A 43 -3.28 0.78 -13.61
C SER A 43 -3.23 0.61 -15.12
N GLN A 44 -3.29 -0.65 -15.59
CA GLN A 44 -3.07 -0.98 -17.00
C GLN A 44 -1.73 -0.42 -17.55
N ALA A 45 -1.77 0.44 -18.57
CA ALA A 45 -0.61 1.11 -19.15
C ALA A 45 -0.21 2.40 -18.41
N VAL A 46 -1.04 2.86 -17.46
CA VAL A 46 -0.78 4.05 -16.65
C VAL A 46 0.06 3.67 -15.44
N GLY A 47 1.09 4.47 -15.17
CA GLY A 47 1.98 4.30 -14.03
C GLY A 47 2.29 5.61 -13.32
N GLY A 48 2.80 5.50 -12.10
CA GLY A 48 3.36 6.61 -11.34
C GLY A 48 4.40 6.09 -10.35
N ALA A 49 5.47 6.87 -10.13
CA ALA A 49 6.53 6.51 -9.19
C ALA A 49 6.97 7.72 -8.37
N GLY A 50 7.42 7.46 -7.15
CA GLY A 50 7.84 8.48 -6.19
C GLY A 50 8.37 7.86 -4.91
N VAL A 51 8.50 8.67 -3.87
CA VAL A 51 8.97 8.23 -2.54
C VAL A 51 8.05 8.78 -1.47
N LEU A 52 7.90 8.06 -0.36
CA LEU A 52 7.23 8.56 0.83
C LEU A 52 8.06 9.68 1.47
N ASP A 53 7.37 10.68 2.00
CA ASP A 53 7.90 11.63 2.96
C ASP A 53 7.86 11.08 4.39
N ALA A 54 8.28 11.88 5.37
CA ALA A 54 8.33 11.49 6.77
C ALA A 54 6.94 11.15 7.34
N ASP A 55 5.88 11.75 6.78
CA ASP A 55 4.49 11.60 7.22
C ASP A 55 3.76 10.45 6.52
N GLY A 56 4.44 9.72 5.62
CA GLY A 56 3.85 8.62 4.87
C GLY A 56 3.00 9.08 3.69
N HIS A 57 3.30 10.24 3.12
CA HIS A 57 2.66 10.71 1.89
C HIS A 57 3.60 10.60 0.70
N ALA A 58 3.03 10.33 -0.48
CA ALA A 58 3.74 10.48 -1.75
C ALA A 58 2.85 11.12 -2.79
N THR A 59 3.43 11.98 -3.63
CA THR A 59 2.77 12.53 -4.82
C THR A 59 3.49 11.98 -6.05
N LEU A 60 2.76 11.22 -6.87
CA LEU A 60 3.31 10.52 -8.02
C LEU A 60 2.81 11.21 -9.30
N PRO A 61 3.70 11.74 -10.16
CA PRO A 61 3.29 12.16 -11.49
C PRO A 61 2.78 10.96 -12.28
N LEU A 62 1.62 11.11 -12.92
CA LEU A 62 1.03 10.05 -13.74
C LEU A 62 1.56 10.09 -15.16
N VAL A 63 1.93 8.91 -15.66
CA VAL A 63 2.41 8.70 -17.03
C VAL A 63 1.59 7.62 -17.71
N ASP A 64 1.19 7.87 -18.95
CA ASP A 64 0.63 6.87 -19.85
C ASP A 64 1.79 6.34 -20.71
N ALA A 65 2.26 5.11 -20.47
CA ALA A 65 3.47 4.57 -21.11
C ALA A 65 3.56 4.78 -22.65
N PRO A 66 2.47 4.62 -23.42
CA PRO A 66 2.46 4.92 -24.85
C PRO A 66 2.45 6.42 -25.23
N ARG A 67 2.10 7.34 -24.32
CA ARG A 67 1.81 8.76 -24.64
C ARG A 67 2.60 9.79 -23.83
N GLY A 68 3.37 9.36 -22.83
CA GLY A 68 4.16 10.25 -21.97
C GLY A 68 3.34 10.78 -20.77
N PRO A 69 3.61 12.00 -20.28
CA PRO A 69 2.85 12.58 -19.18
C PRO A 69 1.34 12.53 -19.43
N MET A 70 0.58 12.08 -18.44
CA MET A 70 -0.86 11.94 -18.56
C MET A 70 -1.53 13.31 -18.61
N THR A 71 -2.60 13.46 -19.40
CA THR A 71 -3.44 14.67 -19.36
C THR A 71 -4.60 14.49 -18.38
N GLU A 72 -5.16 15.59 -17.89
CA GLU A 72 -6.32 15.54 -16.98
C GLU A 72 -7.52 14.84 -17.62
N ALA A 73 -7.82 15.14 -18.89
CA ALA A 73 -8.92 14.50 -19.61
C ALA A 73 -8.74 12.97 -19.70
N THR A 74 -7.50 12.51 -19.94
CA THR A 74 -7.19 11.07 -19.93
C THR A 74 -7.35 10.48 -18.53
N ALA A 75 -6.94 11.20 -17.48
CA ALA A 75 -7.05 10.71 -16.10
C ALA A 75 -8.51 10.52 -15.67
N TRP A 76 -9.40 11.44 -15.99
CA TRP A 76 -10.82 11.29 -15.65
C TRP A 76 -11.57 10.28 -16.51
N GLY A 77 -11.11 10.01 -17.73
CA GLY A 77 -11.66 8.96 -18.59
C GLY A 77 -11.09 7.57 -18.34
N HIS A 78 -10.07 7.43 -17.48
CA HIS A 78 -9.39 6.16 -17.21
C HIS A 78 -10.16 5.29 -16.22
N ASP A 79 -10.17 3.97 -16.44
CA ASP A 79 -10.75 3.03 -15.49
C ASP A 79 -9.74 2.70 -14.38
N TRP A 80 -10.01 3.25 -13.21
CA TRP A 80 -9.19 3.13 -12.01
C TRP A 80 -9.51 1.91 -11.14
N SER A 81 -10.50 1.09 -11.52
CA SER A 81 -10.97 -0.04 -10.72
C SER A 81 -9.90 -1.11 -10.47
N ALA A 82 -9.02 -1.34 -11.45
CA ALA A 82 -7.93 -2.31 -11.38
C ALA A 82 -6.57 -1.65 -11.11
N THR A 83 -6.47 -0.87 -10.04
CA THR A 83 -5.23 -0.16 -9.65
C THR A 83 -4.49 -0.90 -8.54
N SER A 84 -3.18 -1.05 -8.70
CA SER A 84 -2.27 -1.55 -7.67
C SER A 84 -1.33 -0.45 -7.18
N VAL A 85 -1.11 -0.42 -5.87
CA VAL A 85 -0.11 0.45 -5.23
C VAL A 85 0.87 -0.44 -4.48
N ILE A 86 2.16 -0.22 -4.71
CA ILE A 86 3.27 -0.95 -4.08
C ILE A 86 4.08 0.06 -3.27
N ILE A 87 4.29 -0.25 -1.99
CA ILE A 87 5.14 0.51 -1.08
C ILE A 87 6.38 -0.35 -0.77
N GLY A 88 7.56 0.20 -0.98
CA GLY A 88 8.82 -0.49 -0.80
C GLY A 88 9.10 -1.49 -1.93
N ALA A 89 9.48 -2.71 -1.55
CA ALA A 89 9.89 -3.74 -2.50
C ALA A 89 8.69 -4.48 -3.10
N GLU A 90 8.79 -4.79 -4.40
CA GLU A 90 7.86 -5.69 -5.05
C GLU A 90 8.01 -7.11 -4.47
N THR A 91 6.89 -7.76 -4.18
CA THR A 91 6.85 -9.16 -3.74
C THR A 91 6.13 -9.99 -4.79
N THR A 92 6.62 -11.21 -5.00
CA THR A 92 6.03 -12.19 -5.92
C THR A 92 4.79 -12.87 -5.33
N GLU A 93 4.51 -12.67 -4.04
CA GLU A 93 3.35 -13.24 -3.35
C GLU A 93 2.06 -12.48 -3.67
N SER A 94 1.01 -13.21 -4.03
CA SER A 94 -0.29 -12.62 -4.31
C SER A 94 -0.96 -12.09 -3.03
N ARG A 95 -1.84 -11.09 -3.20
CA ARG A 95 -2.70 -10.59 -2.11
C ARG A 95 -3.52 -11.71 -1.45
N GLU A 96 -4.05 -12.63 -2.26
CA GLU A 96 -4.85 -13.76 -1.78
C GLU A 96 -4.06 -14.66 -0.82
N ILE A 97 -2.81 -14.98 -1.15
CA ILE A 97 -1.94 -15.79 -0.28
C ILE A 97 -1.70 -15.05 1.04
N ARG A 98 -1.38 -13.76 0.98
CA ARG A 98 -1.17 -12.92 2.17
C ARG A 98 -2.41 -12.87 3.07
N ASP A 99 -3.59 -12.72 2.47
CA ASP A 99 -4.84 -12.67 3.19
C ASP A 99 -5.18 -14.04 3.83
N ARG A 100 -4.85 -15.14 3.14
CA ARG A 100 -4.98 -16.49 3.70
C ARG A 100 -4.05 -16.70 4.89
N VAL A 101 -2.77 -16.33 4.78
CA VAL A 101 -1.79 -16.42 5.87
C VAL A 101 -2.23 -15.57 7.06
N ARG A 102 -2.74 -14.35 6.81
CA ARG A 102 -3.23 -13.46 7.88
C ARG A 102 -4.45 -14.04 8.60
N ARG A 103 -5.43 -14.55 7.87
CA ARG A 103 -6.60 -15.21 8.49
C ARG A 103 -6.17 -16.39 9.35
N TRP A 104 -5.21 -17.19 8.87
CA TRP A 104 -4.66 -18.30 9.63
C TRP A 104 -3.93 -17.84 10.90
N ALA A 105 -3.08 -16.82 10.81
CA ALA A 105 -2.36 -16.28 11.96
C ALA A 105 -3.31 -15.66 13.01
N ARG A 106 -4.31 -14.88 12.57
CA ARG A 106 -5.34 -14.32 13.46
C ARG A 106 -6.12 -15.41 14.17
N ALA A 107 -6.55 -16.46 13.45
CA ALA A 107 -7.27 -17.58 14.06
C ALA A 107 -6.46 -18.30 15.14
N ARG A 108 -5.13 -18.39 14.98
CA ARG A 108 -4.23 -18.95 16.01
C ARG A 108 -4.07 -18.02 17.21
N LEU A 109 -4.02 -16.70 16.99
CA LEU A 109 -3.96 -15.74 18.10
C LEU A 109 -5.27 -15.66 18.87
N ASP A 110 -6.42 -15.73 18.18
CA ASP A 110 -7.75 -15.70 18.82
C ASP A 110 -8.00 -16.97 19.66
N MET A 111 -7.51 -18.12 19.20
CA MET A 111 -7.61 -19.41 19.88
C MET A 111 -6.28 -20.17 19.81
N PRO A 112 -5.33 -19.86 20.72
CA PRO A 112 -4.01 -20.51 20.74
C PRO A 112 -4.14 -22.03 20.88
N PRO A 113 -3.58 -22.81 19.95
CA PRO A 113 -3.60 -24.26 20.06
C PRO A 113 -2.64 -24.75 21.17
N PRO A 114 -2.75 -26.02 21.60
CA PRO A 114 -1.89 -26.57 22.66
C PRO A 114 -0.39 -26.52 22.35
N ASP A 115 -0.01 -26.43 21.08
CA ASP A 115 1.37 -26.30 20.60
C ASP A 115 1.80 -24.85 20.34
N ALA A 116 1.02 -23.87 20.81
CA ALA A 116 1.35 -22.46 20.64
C ALA A 116 2.70 -22.12 21.29
N PHE A 117 3.50 -21.32 20.58
CA PHE A 117 4.72 -20.77 21.14
C PHE A 117 4.38 -19.75 22.24
N LEU A 118 5.26 -19.57 23.24
CA LEU A 118 5.08 -18.58 24.30
C LEU A 118 4.80 -17.17 23.73
N ALA A 119 5.45 -16.81 22.61
CA ALA A 119 5.21 -15.55 21.93
C ALA A 119 3.78 -15.40 21.40
N GLU A 120 3.17 -16.49 20.92
CA GLU A 120 1.77 -16.49 20.46
C GLU A 120 0.80 -16.31 21.64
N ILE A 121 1.06 -16.97 22.77
CA ILE A 121 0.26 -16.82 24.00
C ILE A 121 0.33 -15.37 24.50
N LEU A 122 1.54 -14.82 24.64
CA LEU A 122 1.73 -13.43 25.07
C LEU A 122 1.08 -12.44 24.10
N ALA A 123 1.15 -12.69 22.79
CA ALA A 123 0.48 -11.85 21.80
C ALA A 123 -1.05 -11.94 21.91
N SER A 124 -1.63 -13.13 22.18
CA SER A 124 -3.08 -13.30 22.36
C SER A 124 -3.62 -12.62 23.63
N GLU A 125 -2.80 -12.52 24.67
CA GLU A 125 -3.16 -11.89 25.94
C GLU A 125 -2.90 -10.37 25.93
N SER A 126 -2.17 -9.87 24.93
CA SER A 126 -1.85 -8.45 24.79
C SER A 126 -3.00 -7.68 24.17
N VAL A 127 -3.28 -6.49 24.69
CA VAL A 127 -4.17 -5.53 24.04
C VAL A 127 -3.33 -4.76 23.01
N TYR A 128 -3.46 -5.13 21.73
CA TYR A 128 -2.86 -4.41 20.61
C TYR A 128 -3.90 -3.52 19.93
#